data_AF-A0A927RAL8-F1
#
_entry.id   AF-A0A927RAL8-F1
#
_cell.length_a   1.000
_cell.length_b   1.000
_cell.length_c   1.000
_cell.angle_alpha   90.00
_cell.angle_beta   90.00
_cell.angle_gamma   90.00
#
_symmetry.space_group_name_H-M   'P 1'
#
loop_
_entity.id
_entity.type
_entity.pdbx_description
1 polymer ?
#
loop_
_entity_poly.entity_id
_entity_poly.type
_entity_poly.pdbx_seq_one_letter_code
_entity_poly.pdbx_strand_id
1 'polypeptide(L)'
;MSTELLLSLAGLALVDSTSIGTLVIPVWLLLSPRRLRVGRPLLYLATIAAFYFGVGVLLVTGADVLAGPLGRAFDTSAVLYAQLALGVGVFAWSFRFDPKRRRGDSAGRLNRWRGRVTAGDSSVGWLVALALTAAVLEVATMLPYLAAIGLLTTSGVNWPDLAVLLAGYCVVMVLPALVLLLGRVAAAARVRPILERLNGWLSRHATTATGWVLAIAGFLLARDAVARLWFA
;
A
#
# COMPACT_ATOMS: atom_id res chain seq x y z
N MET A 1 8.24 -24.87 -2.42
CA MET A 1 7.28 -23.74 -2.40
C MET A 1 6.10 -24.08 -3.29
N SER A 2 4.86 -23.84 -2.84
CA SER A 2 3.67 -24.09 -3.65
C SER A 2 3.50 -23.02 -4.73
N THR A 3 3.10 -23.43 -5.93
CA THR A 3 2.80 -22.53 -7.06
C THR A 3 1.64 -21.58 -6.72
N GLU A 4 0.67 -22.06 -5.94
CA GLU A 4 -0.47 -21.28 -5.46
C GLU A 4 -0.04 -20.09 -4.58
N LEU A 5 0.94 -20.29 -3.69
CA LEU A 5 1.47 -19.22 -2.85
C LEU A 5 2.18 -18.16 -3.70
N LEU A 6 2.99 -18.57 -4.67
CA LEU A 6 3.66 -17.65 -5.58
C LEU A 6 2.67 -16.83 -6.41
N LEU A 7 1.62 -17.47 -6.94
CA LEU A 7 0.56 -16.77 -7.69
C LEU A 7 -0.24 -15.80 -6.81
N SER A 8 -0.55 -16.20 -5.58
CA SER A 8 -1.24 -15.35 -4.61
C SER A 8 -0.41 -14.13 -4.25
N LEU A 9 0.88 -14.32 -3.96
CA LEU A 9 1.82 -13.23 -3.67
C LEU A 9 1.99 -12.28 -4.87
N ALA A 10 2.11 -12.82 -6.08
CA ALA A 10 2.18 -12.02 -7.29
C ALA A 10 0.89 -11.20 -7.51
N GLY A 11 -0.27 -11.82 -7.34
CA GLY A 11 -1.56 -11.14 -7.44
C GLY A 11 -1.71 -10.01 -6.42
N LEU A 12 -1.37 -10.27 -5.16
CA LEU A 12 -1.41 -9.27 -4.09
C LEU A 12 -0.42 -8.13 -4.35
N ALA A 13 0.81 -8.44 -4.78
CA ALA A 13 1.82 -7.43 -5.13
C ALA A 13 1.37 -6.55 -6.30
N LEU A 14 0.67 -7.11 -7.28
CA LEU A 14 0.09 -6.36 -8.39
C LEU A 14 -1.03 -5.44 -7.93
N VAL A 15 -1.90 -5.89 -7.02
CA VAL A 15 -2.92 -5.02 -6.41
C VAL A 15 -2.24 -3.85 -5.68
N ASP A 16 -1.20 -4.14 -4.90
CA ASP A 16 -0.44 -3.15 -4.13
C ASP A 16 0.37 -2.18 -5.03
N SER A 17 0.77 -2.63 -6.22
CA SER A 17 1.43 -1.79 -7.23
C SER A 17 0.52 -0.67 -7.78
N THR A 18 -0.80 -0.75 -7.55
CA THR A 18 -1.78 0.26 -7.96
C THR A 18 -2.12 1.27 -6.86
N SER A 19 -1.50 1.15 -5.67
CA SER A 19 -1.70 2.10 -4.56
C SER A 19 -1.28 3.53 -4.93
N ILE A 20 -1.82 4.49 -4.15
CA ILE A 20 -1.50 5.91 -4.29
C ILE A 20 0.00 6.13 -4.04
N GLY A 21 0.58 5.50 -3.02
CA GLY A 21 2.02 5.54 -2.73
C GLY A 21 2.90 4.94 -3.83
N THR A 22 2.51 3.84 -4.46
CA THR A 22 3.38 3.07 -5.37
C THR A 22 3.30 3.53 -6.83
N LEU A 23 2.16 4.04 -7.30
CA LEU A 23 2.00 4.47 -8.70
C LEU A 23 1.73 5.98 -8.87
N VAL A 24 0.92 6.59 -8.01
CA VAL A 24 0.49 8.01 -8.19
C VAL A 24 1.66 8.96 -8.03
N ILE A 25 2.47 8.81 -6.98
CA ILE A 25 3.61 9.69 -6.72
C ILE A 25 4.68 9.54 -7.83
N PRO A 26 5.08 8.32 -8.25
CA PRO A 26 6.01 8.16 -9.38
C PRO A 26 5.49 8.74 -10.69
N VAL A 27 4.24 8.46 -11.07
CA VAL A 27 3.62 9.03 -12.29
C VAL A 27 3.65 10.55 -12.25
N TRP A 28 3.37 11.15 -11.08
CA TRP A 28 3.43 12.59 -10.90
C TRP A 28 4.86 13.16 -11.06
N LEU A 29 5.87 12.49 -10.49
CA LEU A 29 7.28 12.87 -10.67
C LEU A 29 7.72 12.80 -12.13
N LEU A 30 7.23 11.81 -12.89
CA LEU A 30 7.53 11.62 -14.32
C LEU A 30 6.85 12.65 -15.24
N LEU A 31 5.75 13.27 -14.78
CA LEU A 31 5.02 14.32 -15.49
C LEU A 31 5.52 15.74 -15.17
N SER A 32 6.48 15.89 -14.25
CA SER A 32 6.95 17.21 -13.82
C SER A 32 7.67 17.96 -14.96
N PRO A 33 7.44 19.28 -15.18
CA PRO A 33 7.94 20.02 -16.34
C PRO A 33 9.47 20.22 -16.41
N ARG A 34 10.19 20.01 -15.31
CA ARG A 34 11.66 20.17 -15.26
C ARG A 34 12.36 18.97 -15.91
N ARG A 35 13.61 19.13 -16.37
CA ARG A 35 14.44 18.03 -16.88
C ARG A 35 14.36 16.84 -15.91
N LEU A 36 13.96 15.68 -16.43
CA LEU A 36 13.77 14.48 -15.61
C LEU A 36 15.07 14.12 -14.89
N ARG A 37 15.03 14.17 -13.57
CA ARG A 37 16.11 13.67 -12.71
C ARG A 37 15.76 12.24 -12.34
N VAL A 38 16.21 11.27 -13.15
CA VAL A 38 15.95 9.83 -12.98
C VAL A 38 16.23 9.34 -11.56
N GLY A 39 17.24 9.92 -10.89
CA GLY A 39 17.57 9.60 -9.50
C GLY A 39 16.45 9.87 -8.49
N ARG A 40 15.54 10.82 -8.73
CA ARG A 40 14.45 11.13 -7.77
C ARG A 40 13.36 10.06 -7.74
N PRO A 41 12.75 9.65 -8.89
CA PRO A 41 11.85 8.51 -8.92
C PRO A 41 12.51 7.21 -8.44
N LEU A 42 13.77 6.94 -8.82
CA LEU A 42 14.48 5.74 -8.35
C LEU A 42 14.66 5.74 -6.83
N LEU A 43 15.11 6.84 -6.25
CA LEU A 43 15.29 6.95 -4.80
C LEU A 43 13.97 6.77 -4.05
N TYR A 44 12.88 7.35 -4.57
CA TYR A 44 11.55 7.17 -4.03
C TYR A 44 11.13 5.69 -4.05
N LEU A 45 11.28 5.02 -5.20
CA LEU A 45 10.94 3.60 -5.35
C LEU A 45 11.81 2.69 -4.49
N ALA A 46 13.11 3.00 -4.34
CA ALA A 46 13.99 2.28 -3.45
C ALA A 46 13.59 2.48 -1.97
N THR A 47 13.23 3.71 -1.59
CA THR A 47 12.80 4.04 -0.23
C THR A 47 11.52 3.31 0.14
N ILE A 48 10.51 3.31 -0.74
CA ILE A 48 9.24 2.62 -0.46
C ILE A 48 9.43 1.10 -0.42
N ALA A 49 10.23 0.52 -1.35
CA ALA A 49 10.53 -0.91 -1.33
C ALA A 49 11.28 -1.33 -0.06
N ALA A 50 12.30 -0.56 0.35
CA ALA A 50 13.06 -0.81 1.57
C ALA A 50 12.20 -0.63 2.83
N PHE A 51 11.33 0.38 2.86
CA PHE A 51 10.40 0.59 3.96
C PHE A 51 9.43 -0.58 4.11
N TYR A 52 8.77 -0.98 3.02
CA TYR A 52 7.86 -2.14 3.04
C TYR A 52 8.62 -3.39 3.48
N PHE A 53 9.77 -3.69 2.87
CA PHE A 53 10.59 -4.83 3.26
C PHE A 53 10.95 -4.81 4.75
N GLY A 54 11.40 -3.67 5.28
CA GLY A 54 11.71 -3.52 6.70
C GLY A 54 10.50 -3.71 7.61
N VAL A 55 9.33 -3.17 7.22
CA VAL A 55 8.06 -3.39 7.93
C VAL A 55 7.68 -4.87 7.91
N GLY A 56 7.80 -5.56 6.78
CA GLY A 56 7.51 -6.99 6.72
C GLY A 56 8.47 -7.84 7.55
N VAL A 57 9.78 -7.55 7.51
CA VAL A 57 10.74 -8.21 8.40
C VAL A 57 10.38 -7.96 9.87
N LEU A 58 10.06 -6.72 10.24
CA LEU A 58 9.64 -6.38 11.60
C LEU A 58 8.35 -7.10 11.99
N LEU A 59 7.37 -7.21 11.09
CA LEU A 59 6.11 -7.89 11.36
C LEU A 59 6.31 -9.40 11.51
N VAL A 60 7.12 -10.03 10.66
CA VAL A 60 7.38 -11.47 10.73
C VAL A 60 8.21 -11.79 11.96
N THR A 61 9.22 -10.98 12.30
CA THR A 61 10.10 -11.23 13.47
C THR A 61 9.40 -10.87 14.77
N GLY A 62 8.61 -9.79 14.75
CA GLY A 62 7.79 -9.34 15.85
C GLY A 62 6.60 -10.26 16.11
N ALA A 63 6.09 -10.97 15.10
CA ALA A 63 4.95 -11.86 15.24
C ALA A 63 5.19 -12.93 16.31
N ASP A 64 6.34 -13.60 16.33
CA ASP A 64 6.63 -14.65 17.32
C ASP A 64 6.78 -14.09 18.75
N VAL A 65 7.39 -12.90 18.87
CA VAL A 65 7.60 -12.21 20.15
C VAL A 65 6.27 -11.69 20.73
N LEU A 66 5.35 -11.29 19.85
CA LEU A 66 4.05 -10.72 20.18
C LEU A 66 2.98 -11.82 20.34
N ALA A 67 3.06 -12.93 19.61
CA ALA A 67 2.05 -13.98 19.57
C ALA A 67 1.81 -14.67 20.91
N GLY A 68 2.86 -14.87 21.72
CA GLY A 68 2.74 -15.50 23.05
C GLY A 68 1.90 -14.66 24.03
N PRO A 69 2.26 -13.39 24.29
CA PRO A 69 1.49 -12.50 25.17
C PRO A 69 0.12 -12.10 24.59
N LEU A 70 0.04 -11.86 23.27
CA LEU A 70 -1.18 -11.39 22.64
C LEU A 70 -2.19 -12.51 22.39
N GLY A 71 -1.78 -13.75 22.10
CA GLY A 71 -2.69 -14.88 21.89
C GLY A 71 -3.62 -15.12 23.08
N ARG A 72 -3.08 -15.05 24.31
CA ARG A 72 -3.91 -15.17 25.53
C ARG A 72 -4.83 -13.97 25.77
N ALA A 73 -4.45 -12.78 25.28
CA ALA A 73 -5.28 -11.59 25.37
C ALA A 73 -6.40 -11.57 24.32
N PHE A 74 -6.11 -12.02 23.09
CA PHE A 74 -7.05 -12.03 21.96
C PHE A 74 -8.19 -13.06 22.09
N ASP A 75 -8.01 -14.13 22.86
CA ASP A 75 -9.09 -15.10 23.16
C ASP A 75 -10.03 -14.65 24.29
N THR A 76 -9.80 -13.47 24.88
CA THR A 76 -10.73 -12.93 25.87
C THR A 76 -11.96 -12.37 25.15
N SER A 77 -13.18 -12.69 25.62
CA SER A 77 -14.43 -12.23 25.02
C SER A 77 -14.46 -10.71 24.80
N ALA A 78 -13.87 -9.92 25.72
CA ALA A 78 -13.74 -8.47 25.61
C ALA A 78 -12.94 -8.03 24.36
N VAL A 79 -11.88 -8.74 24.01
CA VAL A 79 -11.06 -8.41 22.84
C VAL A 79 -11.76 -8.82 21.54
N LEU A 80 -12.49 -9.94 21.53
CA LEU A 80 -13.32 -10.32 20.38
C LEU A 80 -14.47 -9.33 20.14
N TYR A 81 -15.12 -8.82 21.20
CA TYR A 81 -16.10 -7.73 21.07
C TYR A 81 -15.46 -6.43 20.58
N ALA A 82 -14.24 -6.10 21.02
CA ALA A 82 -13.49 -4.96 20.52
C ALA A 82 -13.11 -5.12 19.03
N GLN A 83 -12.68 -6.31 18.62
CA GLN A 83 -12.41 -6.67 17.22
C GLN A 83 -13.67 -6.54 16.37
N LEU A 84 -14.82 -7.03 16.87
CA LEU A 84 -16.11 -6.90 16.20
C LEU A 84 -16.49 -5.43 16.02
N ALA A 85 -16.41 -4.64 17.09
CA ALA A 85 -16.69 -3.21 17.06
C ALA A 85 -15.77 -2.47 16.08
N LEU A 86 -14.49 -2.82 16.05
CA LEU A 86 -13.51 -2.26 15.13
C LEU A 86 -13.82 -2.65 13.67
N GLY A 87 -14.11 -3.92 13.40
CA GLY A 87 -14.49 -4.40 12.06
C GLY A 87 -15.75 -3.71 11.53
N VAL A 88 -16.79 -3.62 12.37
CA VAL A 88 -18.04 -2.90 12.04
C VAL A 88 -17.79 -1.41 11.85
N GLY A 89 -16.97 -0.79 12.70
CA GLY A 89 -16.59 0.61 12.61
C GLY A 89 -15.86 0.94 11.32
N VAL A 90 -14.86 0.13 10.94
CA VAL A 90 -14.12 0.26 9.67
C VAL A 90 -15.04 0.05 8.47
N PHE A 91 -15.90 -0.98 8.51
CA PHE A 91 -16.90 -1.24 7.48
C PHE A 91 -17.85 -0.05 7.31
N ALA A 92 -18.41 0.47 8.40
CA ALA A 92 -19.31 1.63 8.36
C ALA A 92 -18.59 2.90 7.87
N TRP A 93 -17.35 3.12 8.29
CA TRP A 93 -16.55 4.27 7.87
C TRP A 93 -16.17 4.21 6.39
N SER A 94 -16.05 3.02 5.82
CA SER A 94 -15.77 2.81 4.39
C SER A 94 -16.78 3.50 3.47
N PHE A 95 -18.07 3.53 3.84
CA PHE A 95 -19.13 4.20 3.08
C PHE A 95 -18.97 5.73 3.05
N ARG A 96 -18.17 6.31 3.96
CA ARG A 96 -17.86 7.74 3.97
C ARG A 96 -16.80 8.12 2.93
N PHE A 97 -16.14 7.12 2.32
CA PHE A 97 -15.27 7.28 1.14
C PHE A 97 -16.06 7.23 -0.19
N ASP A 98 -17.35 7.58 -0.18
CA ASP A 98 -18.17 7.69 -1.39
C ASP A 98 -17.57 8.69 -2.40
N PRO A 99 -17.29 8.25 -3.65
CA PRO A 99 -16.63 9.05 -4.69
C PRO A 99 -17.42 10.32 -5.06
N LYS A 100 -18.72 10.42 -4.75
CA LYS A 100 -19.50 11.64 -5.05
C LYS A 100 -19.17 12.82 -4.13
N ARG A 101 -18.72 12.61 -2.88
CA ARG A 101 -18.53 13.70 -1.90
C ARG A 101 -17.14 14.34 -1.88
N ARG A 102 -16.10 13.67 -2.41
CA ARG A 102 -14.69 14.14 -2.33
C ARG A 102 -14.04 14.58 -3.65
N ARG A 103 -14.80 14.62 -4.76
CA ARG A 103 -14.32 15.07 -6.08
C ARG A 103 -13.64 16.45 -6.07
N GLY A 104 -14.07 17.36 -5.20
CA GLY A 104 -13.48 18.70 -5.09
C GLY A 104 -12.19 18.78 -4.24
N ASP A 105 -12.00 17.88 -3.28
CA ASP A 105 -11.06 18.11 -2.19
C ASP A 105 -9.72 17.34 -2.35
N SER A 106 -9.72 16.22 -3.06
CA SER A 106 -8.51 15.46 -3.40
C SER A 106 -7.72 16.12 -4.54
N ALA A 107 -8.41 16.66 -5.55
CA ALA A 107 -7.78 17.49 -6.59
C ALA A 107 -7.26 18.81 -6.00
N GLY A 108 -8.01 19.43 -5.08
CA GLY A 108 -7.59 20.62 -4.33
C GLY A 108 -6.38 20.37 -3.42
N ARG A 109 -6.33 19.24 -2.70
CA ARG A 109 -5.13 18.84 -1.93
C ARG A 109 -3.94 18.59 -2.86
N LEU A 110 -4.09 17.83 -3.95
CA LEU A 110 -2.99 17.56 -4.87
C LEU A 110 -2.46 18.83 -5.55
N ASN A 111 -3.33 19.82 -5.81
CA ASN A 111 -2.95 21.12 -6.37
C ASN A 111 -2.34 22.07 -5.31
N ARG A 112 -2.82 22.06 -4.06
CA ARG A 112 -2.19 22.77 -2.92
C ARG A 112 -0.82 22.16 -2.56
N TRP A 113 -0.67 20.85 -2.72
CA TRP A 113 0.59 20.13 -2.63
C TRP A 113 1.53 20.48 -3.78
N ARG A 114 1.01 20.60 -5.01
CA ARG A 114 1.76 21.08 -6.18
C ARG A 114 2.35 22.47 -5.93
N GLY A 115 1.59 23.37 -5.31
CA GLY A 115 2.05 24.69 -4.87
C GLY A 115 3.21 24.66 -3.87
N ARG A 116 3.22 23.68 -2.94
CA ARG A 116 4.29 23.49 -1.96
C ARG A 116 5.56 22.85 -2.51
N VAL A 117 5.49 22.16 -3.65
CA VAL A 117 6.67 21.58 -4.35
C VAL A 117 7.28 22.58 -5.35
N THR A 118 6.54 23.61 -5.76
CA THR A 118 7.03 24.69 -6.64
C THR A 118 7.71 25.84 -5.92
N ALA A 119 7.55 25.97 -4.60
CA ALA A 119 8.42 26.83 -3.79
C ALA A 119 9.77 26.11 -3.60
N GLY A 120 10.84 26.69 -4.15
CA GLY A 120 12.14 26.04 -4.39
C GLY A 120 12.74 25.24 -3.23
N ASP A 121 13.54 24.22 -3.60
CA ASP A 121 14.36 23.37 -2.73
C ASP A 121 13.68 22.27 -1.90
N SER A 122 12.89 21.41 -2.55
CA SER A 122 12.56 20.10 -1.96
C SER A 122 13.85 19.27 -1.80
N SER A 123 14.43 19.28 -0.60
CA SER A 123 15.59 18.47 -0.21
C SER A 123 15.30 16.98 -0.37
N VAL A 124 16.35 16.16 -0.54
CA VAL A 124 16.23 14.69 -0.56
C VAL A 124 15.48 14.18 0.68
N GLY A 125 15.72 14.81 1.83
CA GLY A 125 15.01 14.53 3.08
C GLY A 125 13.50 14.77 3.02
N TRP A 126 13.03 15.79 2.29
CA TRP A 126 11.59 16.02 2.13
C TRP A 126 10.91 14.92 1.30
N LEU A 127 11.57 14.40 0.26
CA LEU A 127 11.05 13.28 -0.53
C LEU A 127 10.97 11.99 0.28
N VAL A 128 11.99 11.72 1.10
CA VAL A 128 12.01 10.58 2.02
C VAL A 128 10.93 10.73 3.10
N ALA A 129 10.85 11.89 3.74
CA ALA A 129 9.82 12.19 4.73
C ALA A 129 8.42 12.05 4.13
N LEU A 130 8.21 12.52 2.89
CA LEU A 130 6.95 12.35 2.17
C LEU A 130 6.61 10.87 1.94
N ALA A 131 7.58 10.09 1.44
CA ALA A 131 7.39 8.65 1.22
C ALA A 131 7.01 7.94 2.52
N LEU A 132 7.73 8.23 3.62
CA LEU A 132 7.48 7.65 4.93
C LEU A 132 6.12 8.07 5.49
N THR A 133 5.76 9.36 5.39
CA THR A 133 4.48 9.87 5.90
C THR A 133 3.30 9.31 5.11
N ALA A 134 3.44 9.22 3.78
CA ALA A 134 2.46 8.59 2.91
C ALA A 134 2.31 7.10 3.23
N ALA A 135 3.43 6.38 3.41
CA ALA A 135 3.41 4.96 3.76
C ALA A 135 2.77 4.71 5.13
N VAL A 136 3.06 5.54 6.13
CA VAL A 136 2.44 5.46 7.47
C VAL A 136 0.94 5.76 7.42
N LEU A 137 0.51 6.76 6.62
CA LEU A 137 -0.91 7.06 6.42
C LEU A 137 -1.65 5.97 5.63
N GLU A 138 -0.93 5.23 4.79
CA GLU A 138 -1.44 4.10 4.02
C GLU A 138 -1.40 2.76 4.78
N VAL A 139 -1.00 2.73 6.05
CA VAL A 139 -1.01 1.48 6.86
C VAL A 139 -2.41 0.83 6.89
N ALA A 140 -3.47 1.64 6.85
CA ALA A 140 -4.85 1.15 6.75
C ALA A 140 -5.21 0.56 5.37
N THR A 141 -4.43 0.86 4.32
CA THR A 141 -4.61 0.37 2.94
C THR A 141 -3.60 -0.70 2.54
N MET A 142 -2.61 -1.00 3.39
CA MET A 142 -1.65 -2.11 3.24
C MET A 142 -2.28 -3.51 3.34
N LEU A 143 -3.60 -3.65 3.23
CA LEU A 143 -4.30 -4.92 3.32
C LEU A 143 -3.71 -6.02 2.42
N PRO A 144 -3.37 -5.74 1.15
CA PRO A 144 -2.73 -6.74 0.30
C PRO A 144 -1.39 -7.21 0.86
N TYR A 145 -0.58 -6.28 1.39
CA TYR A 145 0.70 -6.57 1.99
C TYR A 145 0.59 -7.36 3.31
N LEU A 146 -0.33 -6.97 4.18
CA LEU A 146 -0.60 -7.69 5.43
C LEU A 146 -1.14 -9.10 5.17
N ALA A 147 -2.00 -9.27 4.16
CA ALA A 147 -2.46 -10.58 3.73
C ALA A 147 -1.30 -11.43 3.19
N ALA A 148 -0.39 -10.84 2.39
CA ALA A 148 0.80 -11.52 1.90
C ALA A 148 1.71 -11.98 3.05
N ILE A 149 1.91 -11.15 4.07
CA ILE A 149 2.65 -11.52 5.29
C ILE A 149 1.97 -12.68 6.01
N GLY A 150 0.64 -12.65 6.19
CA GLY A 150 -0.10 -13.74 6.83
C GLY A 150 0.01 -15.06 6.07
N LEU A 151 -0.02 -15.03 4.73
CA LEU A 151 0.21 -16.21 3.89
C LEU A 151 1.65 -16.73 4.06
N LEU A 152 2.64 -15.84 4.10
CA LEU A 152 4.04 -16.20 4.26
C LEU A 152 4.30 -16.85 5.63
N THR A 153 3.80 -16.27 6.72
CA THR A 153 4.02 -16.78 8.08
C THR A 153 3.33 -18.12 8.34
N THR A 154 2.19 -18.38 7.69
CA THR A 154 1.45 -19.64 7.84
C THR A 154 1.92 -20.76 6.90
N SER A 155 2.75 -20.43 5.92
CA SER A 155 3.20 -21.38 4.89
C SER A 155 4.34 -22.32 5.31
N GLY A 156 4.87 -22.16 6.54
CA GLY A 156 5.97 -22.99 7.06
C GLY A 156 7.31 -22.79 6.34
N VAL A 157 7.46 -21.69 5.61
CA VAL A 157 8.68 -21.35 4.86
C VAL A 157 9.77 -20.89 5.82
N ASN A 158 11.00 -21.36 5.60
CA ASN A 158 12.13 -20.97 6.42
C ASN A 158 12.43 -19.46 6.29
N TRP A 159 12.99 -18.87 7.34
CA TRP A 159 13.34 -17.45 7.41
C TRP A 159 14.07 -16.87 6.19
N PRO A 160 15.11 -17.53 5.63
CA PRO A 160 15.82 -17.01 4.46
C PRO A 160 14.92 -16.93 3.22
N ASP A 161 14.14 -17.98 2.97
CA ASP A 161 13.23 -18.05 1.82
C ASP A 161 12.08 -17.05 1.96
N LEU A 162 11.60 -16.84 3.20
CA LEU A 162 10.60 -15.81 3.50
C LEU A 162 11.14 -14.42 3.18
N ALA A 163 12.38 -14.11 3.59
CA ALA A 163 13.01 -12.83 3.26
C ALA A 163 13.17 -12.65 1.74
N VAL A 164 13.55 -13.70 1.01
CA VAL A 164 13.64 -13.66 -0.47
C VAL A 164 12.26 -13.42 -1.09
N LEU A 165 11.22 -14.10 -0.60
CA LEU A 165 9.85 -13.93 -1.06
C LEU A 165 9.33 -12.51 -0.80
N LEU A 166 9.62 -11.96 0.38
CA LEU A 166 9.24 -10.61 0.76
C LEU A 166 9.94 -9.57 -0.12
N ALA A 167 11.23 -9.77 -0.39
CA ALA A 167 11.99 -8.93 -1.32
C ALA A 167 11.40 -9.03 -2.75
N GLY A 168 11.09 -10.24 -3.20
CA GLY A 168 10.43 -10.49 -4.49
C GLY A 168 9.07 -9.80 -4.60
N TYR A 169 8.25 -9.86 -3.55
CA TYR A 169 6.99 -9.12 -3.47
C TYR A 169 7.22 -7.61 -3.64
N CYS A 170 8.16 -7.03 -2.89
CA CYS A 170 8.48 -5.60 -2.98
C CYS A 170 8.98 -5.20 -4.38
N VAL A 171 9.74 -6.06 -5.06
CA VAL A 171 10.19 -5.84 -6.44
C VAL A 171 9.00 -5.82 -7.40
N VAL A 172 8.12 -6.82 -7.33
CA VAL A 172 6.91 -6.89 -8.18
C VAL A 172 6.02 -5.66 -7.94
N MET A 173 5.90 -5.21 -6.70
CA MET A 173 5.14 -4.03 -6.31
C MET A 173 5.65 -2.74 -6.98
N VAL A 174 6.97 -2.52 -7.07
CA VAL A 174 7.55 -1.30 -7.68
C VAL A 174 7.79 -1.42 -9.19
N LEU A 175 7.72 -2.62 -9.74
CA LEU A 175 8.04 -2.92 -11.13
C LEU A 175 7.25 -2.08 -12.14
N PRO A 176 5.93 -1.87 -12.01
CA PRO A 176 5.18 -1.04 -12.97
C PRO A 176 5.70 0.41 -13.03
N ALA A 177 6.06 1.00 -11.90
CA ALA A 177 6.62 2.34 -11.86
C ALA A 177 8.04 2.41 -12.46
N LEU A 178 8.84 1.37 -12.28
CA LEU A 178 10.15 1.23 -12.94
C LEU A 178 10.01 1.12 -14.46
N VAL A 179 9.05 0.33 -14.95
CA VAL A 179 8.75 0.21 -16.38
C VAL A 179 8.32 1.56 -16.96
N LEU A 180 7.45 2.30 -16.27
CA LEU A 180 7.05 3.65 -16.69
C LEU A 180 8.23 4.64 -16.72
N LEU A 181 9.13 4.57 -15.73
CA LEU A 181 10.34 5.37 -15.69
C LEU A 181 11.26 5.05 -16.88
N LEU A 182 11.55 3.78 -17.14
CA LEU A 182 12.37 3.34 -18.27
C LEU A 182 11.75 3.79 -19.60
N GLY A 183 10.44 3.59 -19.77
CA GLY A 183 9.71 4.05 -20.95
C GLY A 183 9.78 5.57 -21.11
N ARG A 184 9.72 6.33 -20.02
CA ARG A 184 9.82 7.80 -20.06
C ARG A 184 11.21 8.30 -20.45
N VAL A 185 12.26 7.54 -20.12
CA VAL A 185 13.65 7.80 -20.52
C VAL A 185 13.88 7.41 -21.99
N ALA A 186 13.42 6.23 -22.41
CA ALA A 186 13.65 5.70 -23.75
C ALA A 186 12.75 6.34 -24.83
N ALA A 187 11.50 6.64 -24.49
CA ALA A 187 10.47 7.08 -25.44
C ALA A 187 9.55 8.14 -24.85
N ALA A 188 10.15 9.24 -24.37
CA ALA A 188 9.49 10.39 -23.75
C ALA A 188 8.18 10.82 -24.42
N ALA A 189 8.18 10.98 -25.75
CA ALA A 189 7.02 11.43 -26.51
C ALA A 189 5.86 10.43 -26.53
N ARG A 190 6.15 9.12 -26.51
CA ARG A 190 5.13 8.05 -26.55
C ARG A 190 4.53 7.75 -25.18
N VAL A 191 5.33 7.87 -24.12
CA VAL A 191 4.90 7.53 -22.75
C VAL A 191 4.15 8.68 -22.07
N ARG A 192 4.41 9.93 -22.46
CA ARG A 192 3.72 11.10 -21.91
C ARG A 192 2.18 11.02 -21.96
N PRO A 193 1.53 10.71 -23.10
CA PRO A 193 0.06 10.58 -23.13
C PRO A 193 -0.46 9.43 -22.26
N ILE A 194 0.32 8.36 -22.09
CA ILE A 194 -0.03 7.24 -21.19
C ILE A 194 0.00 7.71 -19.74
N LEU A 195 1.06 8.41 -19.33
CA LEU A 195 1.18 8.97 -17.99
C LEU A 195 0.06 9.97 -17.67
N GLU A 196 -0.32 10.81 -18.63
CA GLU A 196 -1.43 11.77 -18.49
C GLU A 196 -2.78 11.04 -18.32
N ARG A 197 -3.03 9.99 -19.11
CA ARG A 197 -4.21 9.11 -18.95
C ARG A 197 -4.22 8.41 -17.61
N LEU A 198 -3.10 7.83 -17.19
CA LEU A 198 -2.95 7.17 -15.88
C LEU A 198 -3.22 8.14 -14.74
N ASN A 199 -2.62 9.32 -14.76
CA ASN A 199 -2.86 10.35 -13.76
C ASN A 199 -4.35 10.75 -13.71
N GLY A 200 -4.99 10.89 -14.87
CA GLY A 200 -6.43 11.19 -14.97
C GLY A 200 -7.34 10.04 -14.52
N TRP A 201 -6.94 8.79 -14.70
CA TRP A 201 -7.66 7.61 -14.25
C TRP A 201 -7.50 7.40 -12.73
N LEU A 202 -6.27 7.46 -12.22
CA LEU A 202 -5.95 7.34 -10.80
C LEU A 202 -6.66 8.40 -9.98
N SER A 203 -6.63 9.67 -10.44
CA SER A 203 -7.34 10.76 -9.75
C SER A 203 -8.86 10.54 -9.66
N ARG A 204 -9.44 9.74 -10.58
CA ARG A 204 -10.86 9.42 -10.62
C ARG A 204 -11.24 8.17 -9.82
N HIS A 205 -10.34 7.18 -9.71
CA HIS A 205 -10.65 5.85 -9.14
C HIS A 205 -10.00 5.56 -7.79
N ALA A 206 -8.95 6.30 -7.40
CA ALA A 206 -8.21 6.04 -6.17
C ALA A 206 -9.07 6.13 -4.90
N THR A 207 -10.11 6.97 -4.89
CA THR A 207 -11.02 7.09 -3.73
C THR A 207 -12.00 5.94 -3.63
N THR A 208 -12.46 5.40 -4.75
CA THR A 208 -13.41 4.28 -4.79
C THR A 208 -12.76 2.97 -4.35
N ALA A 209 -11.51 2.72 -4.76
CA ALA A 209 -10.78 1.49 -4.41
C ALA A 209 -10.52 1.39 -2.90
N THR A 210 -10.09 2.49 -2.25
CA THR A 210 -9.85 2.53 -0.80
C THR A 210 -11.12 2.24 0.00
N GLY A 211 -12.28 2.77 -0.42
CA GLY A 211 -13.56 2.47 0.22
C GLY A 211 -13.91 0.97 0.18
N TRP A 212 -13.75 0.33 -0.99
CA TRP A 212 -14.01 -1.11 -1.14
C TRP A 212 -13.05 -2.00 -0.34
N VAL A 213 -11.76 -1.66 -0.32
CA VAL A 213 -10.75 -2.39 0.47
C VAL A 213 -11.07 -2.32 1.96
N LEU A 214 -11.38 -1.13 2.47
CA LEU A 214 -11.79 -0.94 3.87
C LEU A 214 -13.10 -1.68 4.19
N ALA A 215 -14.06 -1.70 3.25
CA ALA A 215 -15.29 -2.46 3.42
C ALA A 215 -15.01 -3.97 3.54
N ILE A 216 -14.26 -4.55 2.60
CA ILE A 216 -13.95 -5.99 2.64
C ILE A 216 -13.17 -6.33 3.90
N ALA A 217 -12.18 -5.52 4.28
CA ALA A 217 -11.39 -5.71 5.48
C ALA A 217 -12.24 -5.67 6.76
N GLY A 218 -13.05 -4.63 6.92
CA GLY A 218 -13.92 -4.47 8.08
C GLY A 218 -14.94 -5.60 8.18
N PHE A 219 -15.49 -6.04 7.05
CA PHE A 219 -16.40 -7.18 7.01
C PHE A 219 -15.72 -8.49 7.42
N LEU A 220 -14.52 -8.79 6.89
CA LEU A 220 -13.78 -10.01 7.24
C LEU A 220 -13.38 -10.03 8.73
N LEU A 221 -12.92 -8.88 9.26
CA LEU A 221 -12.61 -8.70 10.68
C LEU A 221 -13.83 -8.96 11.59
N ALA A 222 -14.98 -8.37 11.22
CA ALA A 222 -16.22 -8.55 11.97
C ALA A 222 -16.71 -10.01 11.90
N ARG A 223 -16.66 -10.61 10.71
CA ARG A 223 -17.06 -12.01 10.50
C ARG A 223 -16.20 -12.97 11.32
N ASP A 224 -14.88 -12.80 11.35
CA ASP A 224 -13.96 -13.64 12.14
C ASP A 224 -14.29 -13.54 13.64
N ALA A 225 -14.53 -12.33 14.15
CA ALA A 225 -14.93 -12.15 15.55
C ALA A 225 -16.27 -12.82 15.89
N VAL A 226 -17.28 -12.70 15.01
CA VAL A 226 -18.57 -13.39 15.18
C VAL A 226 -18.39 -14.91 15.19
N ALA A 227 -17.59 -15.46 14.28
CA ALA A 227 -17.29 -16.88 14.23
C ALA A 227 -16.72 -17.39 15.56
N ARG A 228 -15.76 -16.65 16.14
CA ARG A 228 -15.11 -17.01 17.41
C ARG A 228 -15.97 -16.80 18.66
N LEU A 229 -16.85 -15.80 18.65
CA LEU A 229 -17.72 -15.51 19.80
C LEU A 229 -18.92 -16.45 19.89
N TRP A 230 -19.45 -16.89 18.74
CA TRP A 230 -20.74 -17.58 18.68
C TRP A 230 -20.70 -18.99 18.10
N PHE A 231 -19.61 -19.38 17.43
CA PHE A 231 -19.54 -20.64 16.70
C PHE A 231 -18.26 -21.46 16.98
N ALA A 232 -17.39 -21.02 17.88
CA ALA A 232 -16.16 -21.70 18.29
C ALA A 232 -16.30 -22.36 19.68
#